data_AF-A0AA42YJP4-F1
#
_entry.id   AF-A0AA42YJP4-F1
#
_cell.length_a   1.000
_cell.length_b   1.000
_cell.length_c   1.000
_cell.angle_alpha   90.00
_cell.angle_beta   90.00
_cell.angle_gamma   90.00
#
_symmetry.space_group_name_H-M   'P 1'
#
loop_
_entity.id
_entity.type
_entity.pdbx_description
1 polymer ?
#
loop_
_entity_poly.entity_id
_entity_poly.type
_entity_poly.pdbx_seq_one_letter_code
_entity_poly.pdbx_strand_id
1 'polypeptide(L)' 'MSTTLTVRTDEALSAALRQRAAAQGKTVSRVVREILEEALSERPMGLRAGHLKGRLEVPADGEDPWRRQLRERNWRS' A
#
# COMPACT_ATOMS: atom_id res chain seq x y z
N MET A 1 -4.47 -0.13 28.79
CA MET A 1 -3.07 -0.15 29.27
C MET A 1 -2.13 -0.03 28.08
N SER A 2 -0.98 0.65 28.24
CA SER A 2 0.05 0.72 27.18
C SER A 2 1.14 -0.31 27.44
N THR A 3 1.49 -1.09 26.41
CA THR A 3 2.61 -2.04 26.44
C THR A 3 3.76 -1.49 25.59
N THR A 4 5.00 -1.57 26.10
CA THR A 4 6.19 -1.14 25.36
C THR A 4 6.65 -2.24 24.40
N LEU A 5 6.76 -1.90 23.11
CA LEU A 5 7.31 -2.75 22.06
C LEU A 5 8.65 -2.18 21.60
N THR A 6 9.71 -2.96 21.68
CA THR A 6 11.03 -2.59 21.16
C THR A 6 11.21 -3.18 19.75
N VAL A 7 11.40 -2.32 18.75
CA VAL A 7 11.61 -2.72 17.36
C VAL A 7 13.02 -2.28 16.94
N ARG A 8 13.79 -3.20 16.35
CA ARG A 8 15.08 -2.86 15.72
C ARG A 8 14.82 -2.27 14.34
N THR A 9 15.39 -1.10 14.06
CA THR A 9 15.28 -0.41 12.78
C THR A 9 16.66 0.02 12.30
N ASP A 10 16.78 0.37 11.03
CA ASP A 10 17.95 1.08 10.52
C ASP A 10 17.89 2.59 10.85
N GLU A 11 18.99 3.29 10.59
CA GLU A 11 19.10 4.74 10.85
C GLU A 11 18.18 5.55 9.94
N ALA A 12 17.97 5.10 8.70
CA ALA A 12 17.12 5.79 7.73
C ALA A 12 15.66 5.84 8.19
N LEU A 13 15.13 4.70 8.66
CA LEU A 13 13.78 4.59 9.19
C LEU A 13 13.63 5.37 10.50
N SER A 14 14.63 5.32 11.38
CA SER A 14 14.66 6.12 12.61
C SER A 14 14.59 7.63 12.31
N ALA A 15 15.37 8.11 11.35
CA ALA A 15 15.38 9.51 10.91
C ALA A 15 14.03 9.92 10.30
N ALA A 16 13.47 9.10 9.42
CA ALA A 16 12.17 9.36 8.79
C ALA A 16 11.03 9.46 9.83
N LEU A 17 11.02 8.57 10.84
CA LEU A 17 10.05 8.61 11.93
C LEU A 17 10.17 9.88 12.77
N ARG A 18 11.40 10.32 13.09
CA ARG A 18 11.65 11.58 13.81
C ARG A 18 11.19 12.79 13.01
N GLN A 19 11.51 12.85 11.72
CA GLN A 19 11.11 13.95 10.84
C GLN A 19 9.59 14.04 10.74
N ARG A 20 8.90 12.91 10.53
CA ARG A 20 7.43 12.86 10.47
C ARG A 20 6.79 13.25 11.81
N ALA A 21 7.36 12.82 12.93
CA ALA A 21 6.90 13.21 14.25
C ALA A 21 7.02 14.73 14.48
N ALA A 22 8.16 15.32 14.12
CA ALA A 22 8.37 16.76 14.18
C ALA A 22 7.37 17.54 13.31
N ALA A 23 7.19 17.11 12.05
CA ALA A 23 6.26 17.75 11.12
C ALA A 23 4.79 17.71 11.60
N GLN A 24 4.42 16.71 12.39
CA GLN A 24 3.07 16.54 12.93
C GLN A 24 2.91 17.09 14.36
N GLY A 25 3.97 17.62 14.99
CA GLY A 25 3.93 18.03 16.40
C GLY A 25 3.62 16.88 17.36
N LYS A 26 4.04 15.65 17.04
CA LYS A 26 3.77 14.43 17.81
C LYS A 26 5.07 13.80 18.32
N THR A 27 4.95 12.89 19.29
CA THR A 27 6.08 12.03 19.68
C THR A 27 6.29 10.91 18.67
N VAL A 28 7.52 10.41 18.56
CA VAL A 28 7.85 9.27 17.69
C VAL A 28 6.98 8.05 18.03
N SER A 29 6.83 7.72 19.33
CA SER A 29 5.99 6.60 19.76
C SER A 29 4.53 6.75 19.36
N ARG A 30 3.99 7.98 19.35
CA ARG A 30 2.62 8.24 18.89
C ARG A 30 2.50 7.98 17.39
N VAL A 31 3.44 8.47 16.59
CA VAL A 31 3.45 8.25 15.14
C VAL A 31 3.58 6.77 14.81
N VAL A 32 4.50 6.05 15.47
CA VAL A 32 4.69 4.61 15.26
C VAL A 32 3.42 3.84 15.61
N ARG A 33 2.77 4.16 16.74
CA ARG A 33 1.51 3.51 17.12
C ARG A 33 0.41 3.74 16.09
N GLU A 34 0.21 4.98 15.63
CA GLU A 34 -0.80 5.31 14.62
C GLU A 34 -0.56 4.55 13.30
N ILE A 35 0.71 4.45 12.86
CA ILE A 35 1.09 3.67 11.67
C ILE A 35 0.77 2.18 11.85
N LEU A 36 1.13 1.60 12.98
CA LEU A 36 0.88 0.18 13.26
C LEU A 36 -0.61 -0.12 13.38
N GLU A 37 -1.38 0.75 14.05
CA GLU A 37 -2.84 0.63 14.14
C GLU A 37 -3.49 0.68 12.76
N GLU A 38 -3.07 1.61 11.89
CA GLU A 38 -3.57 1.69 10.52
C GLU A 38 -3.17 0.46 9.67
N ALA A 39 -1.93 0.02 9.78
CA ALA A 39 -1.42 -1.13 9.02
C ALA A 39 -2.11 -2.45 9.43
N LEU A 40 -2.41 -2.62 10.72
CA LEU A 40 -3.01 -3.82 11.29
C LEU A 40 -4.54 -3.78 11.32
N SER A 41 -5.17 -2.63 11.06
CA SER A 41 -6.62 -2.55 10.94
C SER A 41 -7.10 -3.43 9.78
N GLU A 42 -7.88 -4.47 10.10
CA GLU A 42 -8.59 -5.28 9.11
C GLU A 42 -9.65 -4.43 8.42
N ARG A 43 -9.26 -3.79 7.32
CA ARG A 43 -10.19 -3.13 6.41
C ARG A 43 -10.43 -4.03 5.21
N PRO A 44 -11.69 -4.21 4.76
CA PRO A 44 -11.98 -4.86 3.49
C PRO A 44 -11.08 -4.31 2.39
N MET A 45 -10.49 -5.20 1.57
CA MET A 45 -9.58 -4.80 0.48
C MET A 45 -10.16 -3.71 -0.42
N GLY A 46 -11.48 -3.69 -0.63
CA GLY A 46 -12.18 -2.66 -1.40
C GLY A 46 -12.03 -1.23 -0.84
N LEU A 47 -11.85 -1.08 0.48
CA LEU A 47 -11.55 0.21 1.11
C LEU A 47 -10.05 0.52 1.06
N ARG A 48 -9.18 -0.49 1.23
CA ARG A 48 -7.71 -0.32 1.12
C ARG A 48 -7.29 0.09 -0.29
N ALA A 49 -7.88 -0.52 -1.32
CA ALA A 49 -7.65 -0.22 -2.72
C ALA A 49 -8.64 0.80 -3.30
N GLY A 50 -9.50 1.41 -2.48
CA GLY A 50 -10.49 2.38 -2.95
C GLY A 50 -9.87 3.58 -3.66
N HIS A 51 -8.69 4.01 -3.20
CA HIS A 51 -7.89 5.07 -3.84
C HIS A 51 -7.14 4.58 -5.11
N LEU A 52 -7.03 3.27 -5.30
CA LEU A 52 -6.52 2.62 -6.52
C LEU A 52 -7.64 2.29 -7.50
N LYS A 53 -8.91 2.57 -7.15
CA LYS A 53 -10.08 2.43 -8.02
C LYS A 53 -10.11 3.58 -9.04
N GLY A 54 -9.03 3.71 -9.81
CA GLY A 54 -8.94 4.51 -11.02
C GLY A 54 -8.98 3.59 -12.24
N ARG A 55 -9.51 4.09 -13.36
CA ARG A 55 -9.41 3.40 -14.64
C ARG A 55 -7.94 3.41 -15.05
N LEU A 56 -7.32 2.25 -15.18
CA LEU A 56 -6.05 2.12 -15.90
C LEU A 56 -6.38 2.30 -17.38
N GLU A 57 -6.14 3.49 -17.93
CA GLU A 57 -6.20 3.70 -19.38
C GLU A 57 -4.98 3.02 -20.00
N VAL A 58 -5.14 1.75 -20.36
CA VAL A 58 -4.17 1.06 -21.20
C VAL A 58 -4.30 1.67 -22.60
N PRO A 59 -3.25 2.31 -23.15
CA PRO A 59 -3.27 2.75 -24.54
C PRO A 59 -3.64 1.57 -25.43
N ALA A 60 -4.54 1.77 -26.40
CA ALA A 60 -5.01 0.71 -27.31
C ALA A 60 -3.95 0.29 -28.35
N ASP A 61 -2.69 0.62 -28.12
CA ASP A 61 -1.69 0.68 -29.15
C ASP A 61 -0.77 -0.52 -29.03
N GLY A 62 -1.18 -1.58 -29.72
CA GLY A 62 -0.37 -2.76 -29.96
C GLY A 62 -1.25 -4.00 -29.95
N GLU A 63 -1.29 -4.73 -31.07
CA GLU A 63 -1.75 -6.11 -31.09
C GLU A 63 -0.91 -6.93 -30.10
N ASP A 64 -1.38 -7.03 -28.86
CA ASP A 64 -0.81 -7.89 -27.85
C ASP A 64 -0.86 -9.34 -28.37
N PRO A 65 0.29 -9.99 -28.62
CA PRO A 65 0.35 -11.36 -29.13
C PRO A 65 -0.45 -12.34 -28.24
N TRP A 66 -0.58 -12.00 -26.95
CA TRP A 66 -1.33 -12.76 -25.98
C TRP A 66 -2.84 -12.73 -26.24
N ARG A 67 -3.38 -11.60 -26.70
CA ARG A 67 -4.80 -11.47 -27.05
C ARG A 67 -5.17 -12.34 -28.24
N ARG A 68 -4.27 -12.49 -29.22
CA ARG A 68 -4.48 -13.38 -30.36
C ARG A 68 -4.52 -14.85 -29.92
N GLN A 69 -3.54 -15.29 -29.12
CA GLN A 69 -3.51 -16.65 -28.58
C GLN A 69 -4.72 -16.97 -27.70
N LEU A 70 -5.18 -16.02 -26.88
CA LEU A 70 -6.37 -16.19 -26.06
C LEU A 70 -7.66 -16.31 -26.88
N ARG A 71 -7.77 -15.56 -27.99
CA ARG A 71 -8.93 -15.62 -28.90
C ARG A 71 -8.98 -16.94 -29.65
N GLU A 72 -7.82 -17.40 -30.15
CA GLU A 72 -7.65 -18.72 -30.77
C GLU A 72 -7.95 -19.86 -29.80
N ARG A 73 -7.64 -19.70 -28.50
CA ARG A 73 -7.89 -20.74 -27.49
C ARG A 73 -9.34 -20.76 -26.98
N ASN A 74 -10.01 -19.61 -26.93
CA ASN A 74 -11.38 -19.48 -26.40
C ASN A 74 -12.49 -19.62 -27.47
N TRP A 75 -12.17 -19.96 -28.72
CA TRP A 75 -13.17 -20.01 -29.81
C TRP A 75 -14.25 -21.11 -29.69
N ARG A 76 -14.29 -21.86 -28.58
CA ARG A 76 -15.33 -22.85 -28.30
C ARG A 76 -15.94 -22.64 -26.92
N SER A 77 -16.90 -21.73 -26.85
CA SER A 77 -18.14 -21.83 -26.05
C SER A 77 -19.22 -21.00 -26.74
#